data_AF-A0A1Q7HZJ0-F1
#
_entry.id   AF-A0A1Q7HZJ0-F1
#
_cell.length_a   1.000
_cell.length_b   1.000
_cell.length_c   1.000
_cell.angle_alpha   90.00
_cell.angle_beta   90.00
_cell.angle_gamma   90.00
#
_symmetry.space_group_name_H-M   'P 1'
#
loop_
_entity.id
_entity.type
_entity.pdbx_description
1 polymer ?
#
loop_
_entity_poly.entity_id
_entity_poly.type
_entity_poly.pdbx_seq_one_letter_code
_entity_poly.pdbx_strand_id
1 'polypeptide(L)'
;MSRVELLVVSASLADDATRGFVERLALRYLVEVACAGAENDPDVGSHVEVRRFAAAAAAAAAAGAAIQGAGGVLAEKLARARERGPWSPELLEFLHHEHARYRAVVFLSYASPLTAFGLPLVPERAVLVPLVDRDADLGEPPYRALFHLPRAIGYRDAAERDRVHAAVRNQQVPYELLPIGGADDTDRAFDRLVATALYA
;
A
#
# COMPACT_ATOMS: atom_id res chain seq x y z
N MET A 1 4.48 -22.24 16.06
CA MET A 1 3.50 -21.56 15.20
C MET A 1 4.27 -20.65 14.23
N SER A 2 4.92 -21.24 13.24
CA SER A 2 5.78 -20.53 12.27
C SER A 2 5.04 -20.27 10.96
N ARG A 3 5.41 -19.18 10.27
CA ARG A 3 4.97 -18.71 8.93
C ARG A 3 3.82 -17.71 8.88
N VAL A 4 4.09 -16.46 9.23
CA VAL A 4 3.40 -15.37 8.54
C VAL A 4 4.45 -14.46 7.96
N GLU A 5 4.72 -14.67 6.67
CA GLU A 5 5.60 -13.88 5.82
C GLU A 5 4.71 -12.82 5.16
N LEU A 6 4.74 -11.62 5.73
CA LEU A 6 4.03 -10.44 5.23
C LEU A 6 4.93 -9.72 4.24
N LEU A 7 4.37 -9.31 3.12
CA LEU A 7 5.02 -8.34 2.25
C LEU A 7 4.48 -6.95 2.54
N VAL A 8 5.34 -6.01 2.88
CA VAL A 8 4.98 -4.59 2.96
C VAL A 8 5.41 -3.91 1.67
N VAL A 9 4.46 -3.29 0.97
CA VAL A 9 4.73 -2.48 -0.22
C VAL A 9 4.74 -1.01 0.20
N SER A 10 5.88 -0.35 0.04
CA SER A 10 6.04 1.07 0.35
C SER A 10 6.69 1.82 -0.81
N ALA A 11 6.26 3.07 -1.01
CA ALA A 11 6.92 3.98 -1.94
C ALA A 11 8.24 4.53 -1.39
N SER A 12 8.37 4.65 -0.07
CA SER A 12 9.58 5.15 0.60
C SER A 12 9.64 4.70 2.05
N LEU A 13 10.84 4.63 2.58
CA LEU A 13 11.15 4.37 3.99
C LEU A 13 11.82 5.58 4.66
N ALA A 14 11.80 6.76 4.03
CA ALA A 14 12.41 7.96 4.60
C ALA A 14 11.67 8.49 5.85
N ASP A 15 10.37 8.19 5.96
CA ASP A 15 9.51 8.64 7.07
C ASP A 15 9.63 7.73 8.31
N ASP A 16 9.88 8.33 9.48
CA ASP A 16 10.07 7.62 10.74
C ASP A 16 8.81 6.89 11.21
N ALA A 17 7.61 7.41 10.91
CA ALA A 17 6.38 6.74 11.29
C ALA A 17 6.18 5.45 10.47
N THR A 18 6.49 5.50 9.18
CA THR A 18 6.49 4.35 8.27
C THR A 18 7.50 3.30 8.70
N ARG A 19 8.76 3.70 8.97
CA ARG A 19 9.77 2.76 9.47
C ARG A 19 9.39 2.17 10.81
N GLY A 20 8.99 3.01 11.76
CA GLY A 20 8.57 2.56 13.09
C GLY A 20 7.35 1.63 13.04
N PHE A 21 6.46 1.79 12.05
CA PHE A 21 5.38 0.84 11.80
C PHE A 21 5.93 -0.51 11.33
N VAL A 22 6.77 -0.53 10.29
CA VAL A 22 7.34 -1.76 9.74
C VAL A 22 8.23 -2.48 10.76
N GLU A 23 9.02 -1.77 11.55
CA GLU A 23 9.83 -2.34 12.63
C GLU A 23 8.94 -3.06 13.65
N ARG A 24 7.81 -2.46 14.05
CA ARG A 24 6.86 -3.12 14.96
C ARG A 24 6.23 -4.35 14.34
N LEU A 25 5.94 -4.35 13.03
CA LEU A 25 5.47 -5.55 12.34
C LEU A 25 6.49 -6.68 12.42
N ALA A 26 7.76 -6.34 12.20
CA ALA A 26 8.87 -7.28 12.18
C ALA A 26 9.16 -7.92 13.55
N LEU A 27 8.76 -7.28 14.66
CA LEU A 27 8.85 -7.88 16.00
C LEU A 27 7.89 -9.06 16.19
N ARG A 28 6.90 -9.23 15.31
CA ARG A 28 5.78 -10.16 15.51
C ARG A 28 5.55 -11.11 14.32
N TYR A 29 5.92 -10.67 13.13
CA TYR A 29 5.74 -11.36 11.86
C TYR A 29 7.07 -11.45 11.12
N LEU A 30 7.20 -12.43 10.23
CA LEU A 30 8.29 -12.41 9.26
C LEU A 30 7.91 -11.36 8.21
N VAL A 31 8.71 -10.31 8.04
CA VAL A 31 8.37 -9.19 7.17
C VAL A 31 9.44 -9.02 6.11
N GLU A 32 9.02 -9.01 4.85
CA GLU A 32 9.80 -8.49 3.73
C GLU A 32 9.17 -7.16 3.29
N VAL A 33 10.01 -6.21 2.90
CA VAL A 33 9.57 -4.92 2.39
C VAL A 33 9.97 -4.81 0.92
N ALA A 34 9.00 -4.61 0.04
CA ALA A 34 9.25 -4.16 -1.33
C ALA A 34 9.13 -2.64 -1.38
N CYS A 35 10.25 -1.97 -1.67
CA CYS A 35 10.35 -0.51 -1.69
C CYS A 35 10.83 -0.01 -3.06
N ALA A 36 10.21 1.04 -3.59
CA ALA A 36 10.70 1.76 -4.77
C ALA A 36 11.21 3.18 -4.46
N GLY A 37 11.58 3.43 -3.20
CA GLY A 37 12.12 4.71 -2.73
C GLY A 37 13.52 5.00 -3.27
N ALA A 38 14.15 6.07 -2.77
CA ALA A 38 15.51 6.39 -3.18
C ALA A 38 16.47 5.25 -2.80
N GLU A 39 17.55 5.07 -3.56
CA GLU A 39 18.57 4.04 -3.22
C GLU A 39 19.14 4.24 -1.80
N ASN A 40 19.17 5.48 -1.33
CA ASN A 40 19.66 5.86 0.00
C ASN A 40 18.58 5.84 1.08
N ASP A 41 17.35 5.38 0.79
CA ASP A 41 16.33 5.21 1.83
C ASP A 41 16.87 4.27 2.91
N PRO A 42 16.78 4.65 4.19
CA PRO A 42 17.34 3.87 5.28
C PRO A 42 16.70 2.48 5.36
N ASP A 43 17.50 1.50 5.77
CA ASP A 43 16.98 0.18 6.15
C ASP A 43 16.08 0.27 7.40
N VAL A 44 15.32 -0.80 7.62
CA VAL A 44 14.32 -0.91 8.67
C VAL A 44 14.76 -1.98 9.67
N GLY A 45 15.39 -1.58 10.77
CA GLY A 45 15.98 -2.53 11.72
C GLY A 45 16.95 -3.55 11.08
N SER A 46 17.46 -4.48 11.90
CA SER A 46 18.41 -5.52 11.45
C SER A 46 17.75 -6.82 10.98
N HIS A 47 16.44 -6.96 11.15
CA HIS A 47 15.69 -8.20 10.94
C HIS A 47 14.64 -8.12 9.83
N VAL A 48 14.57 -7.00 9.11
CA VAL A 48 13.64 -6.81 7.99
C VAL A 48 14.42 -6.91 6.70
N GLU A 49 14.03 -7.83 5.83
CA GLU A 49 14.56 -7.89 4.47
C GLU A 49 13.92 -6.76 3.65
N VAL A 50 14.74 -5.81 3.17
CA VAL A 50 14.28 -4.72 2.31
C VAL A 50 14.73 -4.97 0.87
N ARG A 51 13.79 -5.40 0.03
CA ARG A 51 13.96 -5.53 -1.41
C ARG A 51 13.70 -4.18 -2.07
N ARG A 52 14.76 -3.58 -2.63
CA ARG A 52 14.69 -2.31 -3.34
C ARG A 52 14.50 -2.53 -4.83
N PHE A 53 13.56 -1.79 -5.41
CA PHE A 53 13.29 -1.77 -6.83
C PHE A 53 13.61 -0.39 -7.38
N ALA A 54 14.18 -0.33 -8.57
CA ALA A 54 14.44 0.94 -9.22
C ALA A 54 13.11 1.63 -9.55
N ALA A 55 13.02 2.92 -9.21
CA ALA A 55 11.99 3.78 -9.79
C ALA A 55 12.30 3.95 -11.28
N ALA A 56 11.39 3.51 -12.15
CA ALA A 56 11.49 3.77 -13.57
C ALA A 56 11.54 5.29 -13.78
N ALA A 57 12.50 5.75 -14.58
CA ALA A 57 12.57 7.15 -14.96
C ALA A 57 11.22 7.59 -15.55
N ALA A 58 10.66 8.68 -15.03
CA ALA A 58 9.33 9.20 -15.39
C ALA A 58 9.09 9.32 -16.92
N ALA A 59 10.17 9.42 -17.71
CA ALA A 59 10.14 9.47 -19.17
C ALA A 59 9.61 8.20 -19.86
N ALA A 60 9.75 7.00 -19.29
CA ALA A 60 9.24 5.77 -19.92
C ALA A 60 7.71 5.66 -19.86
N ALA A 61 7.07 6.27 -18.86
CA ALA A 61 5.61 6.32 -18.72
C ALA A 61 4.95 7.24 -19.77
N ALA A 62 5.65 8.32 -20.17
CA ALA A 62 5.20 9.23 -21.22
C ALA A 62 5.34 8.63 -22.63
N ALA A 63 6.29 7.73 -22.86
CA ALA A 63 6.48 7.08 -24.16
C ALA A 63 5.28 6.19 -24.58
N GLY A 64 4.53 5.64 -23.62
CA GLY A 64 3.28 4.92 -23.87
C GLY A 64 2.08 5.82 -24.20
N ALA A 65 2.13 7.10 -23.79
CA ALA A 65 1.11 8.09 -24.12
C ALA A 65 1.23 8.62 -25.57
N ALA A 66 2.36 8.35 -26.24
CA ALA A 66 2.61 8.72 -27.62
C ALA A 66 1.96 7.76 -28.65
N ILE A 67 1.22 6.73 -28.22
CA ILE A 67 0.27 6.02 -29.09
C ILE A 67 -0.99 6.90 -29.19
N GLN A 68 -0.85 7.97 -29.97
CA GLN A 68 -1.84 9.01 -30.19
C GLN A 68 -3.11 8.44 -30.85
N GLY A 69 -4.27 8.77 -30.28
CA GLY A 69 -5.54 8.78 -31.03
C GLY A 69 -6.81 8.41 -30.27
N ALA A 70 -6.72 7.77 -29.09
CA ALA A 70 -7.92 7.24 -28.39
C ALA A 70 -7.90 7.32 -26.85
N GLY A 71 -7.08 8.21 -26.26
CA GLY A 71 -6.93 8.29 -24.81
C GLY A 71 -8.11 8.97 -24.14
N GLY A 72 -9.14 8.21 -23.74
CA GLY A 72 -10.26 8.75 -22.96
C GLY A 72 -9.84 9.27 -21.59
N VAL A 73 -10.71 10.04 -20.93
CA VAL A 73 -10.51 10.65 -19.59
C VAL A 73 -9.93 9.66 -18.56
N LEU A 74 -10.30 8.37 -18.64
CA LEU A 74 -9.76 7.34 -17.75
C LEU A 74 -8.26 7.08 -17.95
N ALA A 75 -7.78 7.03 -19.20
CA ALA A 75 -6.37 6.79 -19.50
C ALA A 75 -5.49 7.94 -18.97
N GLU A 76 -5.97 9.17 -19.11
CA GLU A 76 -5.30 10.36 -18.56
C GLU A 76 -5.25 10.31 -17.03
N LYS A 77 -6.36 9.95 -16.36
CA LYS A 77 -6.38 9.79 -14.90
C LYS A 77 -5.43 8.69 -14.41
N LEU A 78 -5.35 7.57 -15.13
CA LEU A 78 -4.40 6.50 -14.80
C LEU A 78 -2.95 6.92 -15.03
N ALA A 79 -2.65 7.71 -16.08
CA ALA A 79 -1.32 8.26 -16.29
C ALA A 79 -0.92 9.19 -15.14
N ARG A 80 -1.81 10.10 -14.72
CA ARG A 80 -1.60 10.97 -13.55
C ARG A 80 -1.37 10.17 -12.26
N ALA A 81 -2.11 9.07 -12.06
CA ALA A 81 -1.91 8.22 -10.89
C ALA A 81 -0.50 7.64 -10.83
N ARG A 82 0.14 7.33 -11.98
CA ARG A 82 1.53 6.84 -12.04
C ARG A 82 2.55 7.90 -11.67
N GLU A 83 2.24 9.17 -11.90
CA GLU A 83 3.14 10.31 -11.67
C GLU A 83 3.15 10.79 -10.20
N ARG A 84 2.27 10.27 -9.34
CA ARG A 84 2.14 10.69 -7.93
C ARG A 84 3.26 10.21 -7.00
N GLY A 85 4.19 9.39 -7.49
CA GLY A 85 5.27 8.84 -6.69
C GLY A 85 6.21 7.97 -7.52
N PRO A 86 7.12 7.22 -6.87
CA PRO A 86 8.02 6.33 -7.57
C PRO A 86 7.23 5.23 -8.28
N TRP A 87 7.32 5.21 -9.60
CA TRP A 87 6.75 4.17 -10.44
C TRP A 87 7.77 3.06 -10.63
N SER A 88 7.43 1.82 -10.27
CA SER A 88 8.31 0.67 -10.49
C SER A 88 7.52 -0.50 -11.10
N PRO A 89 7.59 -0.67 -12.44
CA PRO A 89 7.04 -1.85 -13.11
C PRO A 89 7.62 -3.15 -12.56
N GLU A 90 8.92 -3.17 -12.26
CA GLU A 90 9.60 -4.35 -11.73
C GLU A 90 9.02 -4.80 -10.39
N LEU A 91 8.65 -3.85 -9.51
CA LEU A 91 7.96 -4.17 -8.26
C LEU A 91 6.57 -4.77 -8.53
N LEU A 92 5.83 -4.24 -9.51
CA LEU A 92 4.51 -4.75 -9.87
C LEU A 92 4.59 -6.13 -10.52
N GLU A 93 5.60 -6.39 -11.36
CA GLU A 93 5.89 -7.71 -11.92
C GLU A 93 6.26 -8.70 -10.81
N PHE A 94 7.11 -8.29 -9.88
CA PHE A 94 7.43 -9.07 -8.70
C PHE A 94 6.17 -9.42 -7.89
N LEU A 95 5.30 -8.45 -7.61
CA LEU A 95 4.02 -8.71 -6.95
C LEU A 95 3.20 -9.73 -7.75
N HIS A 96 3.05 -9.52 -9.06
CA HIS A 96 2.28 -10.42 -9.91
C HIS A 96 2.79 -11.87 -9.86
N HIS A 97 4.11 -12.08 -9.85
CA HIS A 97 4.72 -13.41 -9.86
C HIS A 97 4.89 -14.05 -8.48
N GLU A 98 5.24 -13.27 -7.46
CA GLU A 98 5.70 -13.79 -6.17
C GLU A 98 4.67 -13.63 -5.03
N HIS A 99 3.56 -12.91 -5.24
CA HIS A 99 2.56 -12.65 -4.19
C HIS A 99 2.06 -13.89 -3.45
N ALA A 100 2.02 -15.05 -4.12
CA ALA A 100 1.56 -16.31 -3.54
C ALA A 100 2.45 -16.84 -2.40
N ARG A 101 3.69 -16.36 -2.29
CA ARG A 101 4.60 -16.68 -1.17
C ARG A 101 4.16 -16.02 0.13
N TYR A 102 3.51 -14.87 0.03
CA TYR A 102 3.06 -14.09 1.17
C TYR A 102 1.63 -14.44 1.53
N ARG A 103 1.34 -14.45 2.83
CA ARG A 103 -0.04 -14.68 3.28
C ARG A 103 -0.90 -13.44 3.16
N ALA A 104 -0.28 -12.27 3.28
CA ALA A 104 -0.92 -10.98 3.09
C ALA A 104 0.10 -9.98 2.54
N VAL A 105 -0.38 -9.02 1.77
CA VAL A 105 0.39 -7.92 1.19
C VAL A 105 -0.16 -6.61 1.76
N VAL A 106 0.64 -5.91 2.54
CA VAL A 106 0.29 -4.65 3.20
C VAL A 106 0.74 -3.49 2.32
N PHE A 107 -0.21 -2.76 1.75
CA PHE A 107 0.05 -1.57 0.95
C PHE A 107 0.00 -0.32 1.82
N LEU A 108 1.11 0.45 1.84
CA LEU A 108 1.20 1.72 2.53
C LEU A 108 0.91 2.88 1.57
N SER A 109 0.05 3.79 2.01
CA SER A 109 -0.43 4.95 1.27
C SER A 109 -1.27 4.62 0.04
N TYR A 110 -2.53 5.08 0.04
CA TYR A 110 -3.43 4.96 -1.11
C TYR A 110 -2.94 5.78 -2.32
N ALA A 111 -2.19 6.85 -2.08
CA ALA A 111 -1.72 7.77 -3.11
C ALA A 111 -0.53 7.21 -3.89
N SER A 112 0.17 6.21 -3.35
CA SER A 112 1.29 5.55 -4.01
C SER A 112 0.83 4.89 -5.32
N PRO A 113 1.52 5.10 -6.45
CA PRO A 113 1.21 4.34 -7.66
C PRO A 113 1.43 2.84 -7.46
N LEU A 114 2.36 2.42 -6.60
CA LEU A 114 2.56 1.01 -6.27
C LEU A 114 1.32 0.40 -5.61
N THR A 115 0.60 1.18 -4.80
CA THR A 115 -0.66 0.76 -4.18
C THR A 115 -1.80 0.78 -5.19
N ALA A 116 -1.94 1.88 -5.94
CA ALA A 116 -3.02 2.07 -6.91
C ALA A 116 -3.03 1.00 -8.00
N PHE A 117 -1.85 0.54 -8.43
CA PHE A 117 -1.68 -0.48 -9.48
C PHE A 117 -1.34 -1.86 -8.95
N GLY A 118 -0.71 -1.98 -7.77
CA GLY A 118 -0.32 -3.27 -7.20
C GLY A 118 -1.45 -3.95 -6.41
N LEU A 119 -2.28 -3.20 -5.68
CA LEU A 119 -3.37 -3.78 -4.90
C LEU A 119 -4.35 -4.57 -5.77
N PRO A 120 -4.81 -4.06 -6.94
CA PRO A 120 -5.69 -4.82 -7.82
C PRO A 120 -5.08 -6.10 -8.39
N LEU A 121 -3.76 -6.30 -8.32
CA LEU A 121 -3.11 -7.54 -8.76
C LEU A 121 -3.26 -8.68 -7.73
N VAL A 122 -3.49 -8.33 -6.47
CA VAL A 122 -3.52 -9.27 -5.33
C VAL A 122 -4.66 -8.99 -4.34
N PRO A 123 -5.87 -8.65 -4.79
CA PRO A 123 -6.95 -8.17 -3.90
C PRO A 123 -7.29 -9.19 -2.80
N GLU A 124 -7.18 -10.48 -3.09
CA GLU A 124 -7.45 -11.58 -2.15
C GLU A 124 -6.44 -11.70 -1.00
N ARG A 125 -5.31 -11.01 -1.07
CA ARG A 125 -4.26 -10.96 -0.03
C ARG A 125 -4.01 -9.55 0.49
N ALA A 126 -4.65 -8.54 -0.10
CA ALA A 126 -4.34 -7.15 0.16
C ALA A 126 -4.88 -6.65 1.50
N VAL A 127 -4.02 -5.96 2.23
CA VAL A 127 -4.35 -5.09 3.35
C VAL A 127 -3.96 -3.68 2.96
N LEU A 128 -4.89 -2.73 3.09
CA LEU A 128 -4.60 -1.32 2.79
C LEU A 128 -4.41 -0.54 4.09
N VAL A 129 -3.29 0.16 4.21
CA VAL A 129 -3.08 1.21 5.21
C VAL A 129 -3.11 2.55 4.47
N PRO A 130 -4.26 3.25 4.43
CA PRO A 130 -4.50 4.29 3.44
C PRO A 130 -3.62 5.53 3.60
N LEU A 131 -3.35 5.99 4.83
CA LEU A 131 -2.61 7.23 5.08
C LEU A 131 -3.21 8.44 4.33
N VAL A 132 -4.53 8.60 4.41
CA VAL A 132 -5.28 9.64 3.71
C VAL A 132 -5.12 11.00 4.38
N ASP A 133 -4.53 11.94 3.64
CA ASP A 133 -4.44 13.35 4.01
C ASP A 133 -5.82 14.02 4.11
N ARG A 134 -5.89 15.17 4.79
CA ARG A 134 -7.17 15.83 5.09
C ARG A 134 -7.88 16.38 3.85
N ASP A 135 -7.10 16.74 2.84
CA ASP A 135 -7.50 17.39 1.58
C ASP A 135 -7.53 16.41 0.39
N ALA A 136 -7.41 15.11 0.65
CA ALA A 136 -7.42 14.07 -0.38
C ALA A 136 -8.75 13.99 -1.14
N ASP A 137 -8.68 14.04 -2.48
CA ASP A 137 -9.80 13.69 -3.35
C ASP A 137 -9.82 12.19 -3.64
N LEU A 138 -10.66 11.45 -2.90
CA LEU A 138 -10.84 10.01 -3.06
C LEU A 138 -11.90 9.65 -4.12
N GLY A 139 -12.55 10.65 -4.73
CA GLY A 139 -13.57 10.45 -5.75
C GLY A 139 -13.00 10.10 -7.12
N GLU A 140 -11.74 10.43 -7.38
CA GLU A 140 -11.10 10.20 -8.66
C GLU A 140 -10.70 8.73 -8.88
N PRO A 141 -10.85 8.19 -10.11
CA PRO A 141 -10.18 6.94 -10.49
C PRO A 141 -8.65 6.99 -10.28
N PRO A 142 -8.02 5.90 -9.82
CA PRO A 142 -8.59 4.59 -9.50
C PRO A 142 -9.11 4.46 -8.05
N TYR A 143 -9.03 5.51 -7.24
CA TYR A 143 -9.12 5.42 -5.78
C TYR A 143 -10.47 4.97 -5.26
N ARG A 144 -11.58 5.46 -5.83
CA ARG A 144 -12.91 5.06 -5.36
C ARG A 144 -13.11 3.54 -5.34
N ALA A 145 -12.70 2.85 -6.41
CA ALA A 145 -12.82 1.38 -6.50
C ALA A 145 -11.76 0.67 -5.63
N LEU A 146 -10.55 1.24 -5.54
CA LEU A 146 -9.43 0.70 -4.77
C LEU A 146 -9.80 0.38 -3.32
N PHE A 147 -10.58 1.24 -2.66
CA PHE A 147 -10.99 1.08 -1.26
C PHE A 147 -11.99 -0.05 -1.01
N HIS A 148 -12.51 -0.70 -2.05
CA HIS A 148 -13.43 -1.85 -1.94
C HIS A 148 -12.77 -3.20 -2.21
N LEU A 149 -11.52 -3.19 -2.69
CA LEU A 149 -10.78 -4.39 -3.07
C LEU A 149 -10.06 -5.14 -1.92
N PRO A 150 -9.44 -4.47 -0.93
CA PRO A 150 -8.63 -5.18 0.05
C PRO A 150 -9.49 -6.01 1.00
N ARG A 151 -8.87 -7.02 1.60
CA ARG A 151 -9.49 -7.91 2.60
C ARG A 151 -9.72 -7.21 3.93
N ALA A 152 -8.86 -6.25 4.24
CA ALA A 152 -9.01 -5.39 5.41
C ALA A 152 -8.32 -4.04 5.22
N ILE A 153 -8.78 -3.04 5.97
CA ILE A 153 -8.22 -1.69 5.96
C ILE A 153 -7.76 -1.29 7.37
N GLY A 154 -6.52 -0.85 7.49
CA GLY A 154 -5.97 -0.29 8.72
C GLY A 154 -6.01 1.23 8.68
N TYR A 155 -7.03 1.86 9.27
CA TYR A 155 -7.13 3.32 9.33
C TYR A 155 -6.28 3.87 10.47
N ARG A 156 -5.52 4.93 10.22
CA ARG A 156 -4.64 5.57 11.20
C ARG A 156 -5.37 6.03 12.46
N ASP A 157 -6.56 6.59 12.26
CA ASP A 157 -7.42 7.08 13.32
C ASP A 157 -8.89 7.10 12.84
N ALA A 158 -9.81 7.38 13.77
CA ALA A 158 -11.23 7.44 13.47
C ALA A 158 -11.57 8.57 12.47
N ALA A 159 -10.81 9.67 12.46
CA ALA A 159 -11.05 10.78 11.56
C ALA A 159 -10.69 10.42 10.11
N GLU A 160 -9.63 9.66 9.88
CA GLU A 160 -9.27 9.09 8.58
C GLU A 160 -10.35 8.13 8.09
N ARG A 161 -10.77 7.18 8.95
CA ARG A 161 -11.87 6.26 8.65
C ARG A 161 -13.13 7.01 8.20
N ASP A 162 -13.53 8.02 8.96
CA ASP A 162 -14.78 8.76 8.69
C ASP A 162 -14.69 9.56 7.38
N ARG A 163 -13.52 10.14 7.07
CA ARG A 163 -13.27 10.79 5.76
C ARG A 163 -13.42 9.79 4.61
N VAL A 164 -12.79 8.62 4.72
CA VAL A 164 -12.85 7.58 3.68
C VAL A 164 -14.27 7.06 3.52
N HIS A 165 -14.94 6.71 4.63
CA HIS A 165 -16.34 6.24 4.62
C HIS A 165 -17.29 7.25 3.96
N ALA A 166 -17.12 8.55 4.24
CA ALA A 166 -17.91 9.60 3.63
C ALA A 166 -17.71 9.69 2.10
N ALA A 167 -16.47 9.53 1.63
CA ALA A 167 -16.13 9.68 0.22
C ALA A 167 -16.49 8.44 -0.63
N VAL A 168 -16.11 7.25 -0.18
CA VAL A 168 -16.14 6.02 -0.99
C VAL A 168 -17.15 4.97 -0.52
N ARG A 169 -17.74 5.14 0.67
CA ARG A 169 -18.77 4.25 1.24
C ARG A 169 -18.36 2.77 1.29
N ASN A 170 -17.21 2.49 1.90
CA ASN A 170 -16.62 1.15 1.99
C ASN A 170 -16.80 0.51 3.40
N GLN A 171 -17.85 0.85 4.14
CA GLN A 171 -18.09 0.36 5.51
C GLN A 171 -18.19 -1.17 5.62
N GLN A 172 -18.49 -1.85 4.51
CA GLN A 172 -18.55 -3.31 4.43
C GLN A 172 -17.16 -3.97 4.37
N VAL A 173 -16.10 -3.23 4.04
CA VAL A 173 -14.74 -3.78 4.08
C VAL A 173 -14.31 -3.84 5.54
N PRO A 174 -13.85 -5.00 6.05
CA PRO A 174 -13.37 -5.12 7.41
C PRO A 174 -12.24 -4.11 7.70
N TYR A 175 -12.22 -3.54 8.90
CA TYR A 175 -11.22 -2.54 9.25
C TYR A 175 -10.82 -2.57 10.72
N GLU A 176 -9.64 -2.03 11.01
CA GLU A 176 -9.15 -1.76 12.36
C GLU A 176 -8.60 -0.33 12.44
N LEU A 177 -8.59 0.24 13.64
CA LEU A 177 -7.89 1.50 13.91
C LEU A 177 -6.45 1.17 14.30
N LEU A 178 -5.50 1.56 13.45
CA LEU A 178 -4.07 1.40 13.64
C LEU A 178 -3.43 2.76 13.94
N PRO A 179 -3.31 3.20 15.20
CA PRO A 179 -2.61 4.43 15.52
C PRO A 179 -1.11 4.30 15.23
N ILE A 180 -0.71 4.62 14.00
CA ILE A 180 0.67 4.61 13.54
C ILE A 180 1.44 5.67 14.35
N GLY A 181 2.13 5.20 15.42
CA GLY A 181 2.86 6.04 16.38
C GLY A 181 2.45 5.88 17.85
N GLY A 182 1.31 5.24 18.16
CA GLY A 182 0.84 5.01 19.54
C GLY A 182 1.47 3.80 20.21
N ALA A 183 1.60 3.80 21.55
CA ALA A 183 2.31 2.76 22.31
C ALA A 183 1.42 1.61 22.81
N ASP A 184 0.18 1.86 23.26
CA ASP A 184 -0.44 0.89 24.20
C ASP A 184 -1.52 -0.04 23.60
N ASP A 185 -1.97 0.16 22.34
CA ASP A 185 -2.98 -0.72 21.71
C ASP A 185 -2.75 -1.03 20.20
N THR A 186 -1.74 -0.42 19.58
CA THR A 186 -1.42 -0.58 18.15
C THR A 186 -1.16 -2.04 17.79
N ASP A 187 -0.45 -2.74 18.66
CA ASP A 187 -0.02 -4.12 18.45
C ASP A 187 -1.20 -5.09 18.40
N ARG A 188 -2.18 -4.92 19.30
CA ARG A 188 -3.40 -5.75 19.31
C ARG A 188 -4.32 -5.41 18.14
N ALA A 189 -4.42 -4.13 17.78
CA ALA A 189 -5.17 -3.73 16.59
C ALA A 189 -4.57 -4.32 15.33
N PHE A 190 -3.24 -4.39 15.26
CA PHE A 190 -2.55 -5.05 14.16
C PHE A 190 -2.84 -6.55 14.09
N ASP A 191 -2.78 -7.25 15.23
CA ASP A 191 -3.10 -8.69 15.27
C ASP A 191 -4.49 -8.98 14.71
N ARG A 192 -5.48 -8.16 15.11
CA ARG A 192 -6.84 -8.28 14.61
C ARG A 192 -6.93 -7.94 13.13
N LEU A 193 -6.21 -6.94 12.65
CA LEU A 193 -6.20 -6.58 11.24
C LEU A 193 -5.64 -7.72 10.38
N VAL A 194 -4.49 -8.28 10.78
CA VAL A 194 -3.90 -9.41 10.05
C VAL A 194 -4.77 -10.64 10.16
N ALA A 195 -5.30 -10.97 11.34
CA ALA A 195 -6.24 -12.08 11.48
C ALA A 195 -7.45 -11.91 10.56
N THR A 196 -8.00 -10.71 10.48
CA THR A 196 -9.11 -10.38 9.58
C THR A 196 -8.70 -10.58 8.12
N ALA A 197 -7.55 -10.06 7.70
CA ALA A 197 -7.09 -10.23 6.33
C ALA A 197 -6.88 -11.71 5.93
N LEU A 198 -6.39 -12.52 6.88
CA LEU A 198 -6.09 -13.93 6.67
C LEU A 198 -7.32 -14.85 6.74
N TYR A 199 -8.35 -14.48 7.51
CA TYR A 199 -9.49 -15.36 7.83
C TYR A 199 -10.87 -14.81 7.44
N ALA A 200 -10.98 -13.61 6.85
CA ALA A 200 -12.23 -13.10 6.26
C ALA A 200 -12.65 -13.87 4.99
#